data_AF-A0A1A0L2T1-F1
#
_entry.id   AF-A0A1A0L2T1-F1
#
_cell.length_a   1.000
_cell.length_b   1.000
_cell.length_c   1.000
_cell.angle_alpha   90.00
_cell.angle_beta   90.00
_cell.angle_gamma   90.00
#
_symmetry.space_group_name_H-M   'P 1'
#
loop_
_entity.id
_entity.type
_entity.pdbx_description
1 polymer ?
#
loop_
_entity_poly.entity_id
_entity_poly.type
_entity_poly.pdbx_seq_one_letter_code
_entity_poly.pdbx_strand_id
1 'polypeptide(L)'
;MTSADPEPESVPTVSNSPADIVLTSQLQDVPVDRATAAARRVIDALLRTDRTNANLDRVAEELDNIADHLEQHAPVVAERLIDMWRGEGVTRHDPVTGPENAIAPPLALTGRADGSVDGVVTLTLPYQGPPGHVHGGVAALLLDHTLGVANAWSGRSGATAQLNVRYHRPTPLFEPLTVSGRMVSEDGRKINSAGAIHSADGTLCVSVEGLFIDKRVPRPR
;
A
#
# COMPACT_ATOMS: atom_id res chain seq x y z
N MET A 1 34.27 23.15 3.54
CA MET A 1 34.29 21.76 3.05
C MET A 1 32.84 21.33 2.94
N THR A 2 32.30 21.35 1.73
CA THR A 2 30.94 20.89 1.44
C THR A 2 30.92 19.37 1.56
N SER A 3 30.24 18.83 2.58
CA SER A 3 29.92 17.41 2.62
C SER A 3 29.05 17.12 1.41
N ALA A 4 29.55 16.32 0.48
CA ALA A 4 28.73 15.78 -0.59
C ALA A 4 27.60 14.97 0.06
N ASP A 5 26.36 15.28 -0.30
CA ASP A 5 25.22 14.42 0.04
C ASP A 5 25.52 13.00 -0.45
N PRO A 6 25.21 11.95 0.35
CA PRO A 6 25.38 10.58 -0.09
C PRO A 6 24.59 10.35 -1.38
N GLU A 7 25.19 9.68 -2.37
CA GLU A 7 24.46 9.26 -3.57
C GLU A 7 23.24 8.43 -3.14
N PRO A 8 22.04 8.67 -3.70
CA PRO A 8 20.87 7.91 -3.34
C PRO A 8 21.10 6.44 -3.65
N GLU A 9 20.88 5.56 -2.67
CA GLU A 9 20.94 4.11 -2.87
C GLU A 9 20.10 3.71 -4.10
N SER A 10 20.68 2.88 -4.97
CA SER A 10 20.00 2.42 -6.18
C SER A 10 18.72 1.67 -5.81
N VAL A 11 17.58 2.04 -6.41
CA VAL A 11 16.31 1.33 -6.20
C VAL A 11 16.47 -0.15 -6.57
N PRO A 12 16.02 -1.09 -5.72
CA PRO A 12 16.08 -2.52 -6.02
C PRO A 12 15.26 -2.88 -7.26
N THR A 13 15.85 -3.69 -8.14
CA THR A 13 15.25 -4.24 -9.35
C THR A 13 15.65 -5.70 -9.52
N VAL A 14 14.89 -6.44 -10.33
CA VAL A 14 15.20 -7.84 -10.67
C VAL A 14 16.60 -8.02 -11.29
N SER A 15 17.14 -6.96 -11.89
CA SER A 15 18.46 -6.99 -12.55
C SER A 15 19.65 -6.74 -11.62
N ASN A 16 19.42 -6.10 -10.46
CA ASN A 16 20.50 -5.63 -9.57
C ASN A 16 20.37 -6.11 -8.12
N SER A 17 19.34 -6.91 -7.80
CA SER A 17 19.03 -7.37 -6.45
C SER A 17 18.71 -8.87 -6.45
N PRO A 18 18.95 -9.59 -5.34
CA PRO A 18 18.55 -10.99 -5.24
C PRO A 18 17.03 -11.12 -5.30
N ALA A 19 16.57 -12.31 -5.70
CA ALA A 19 15.16 -12.66 -5.58
C ALA A 19 14.74 -12.76 -4.11
N ASP A 20 13.43 -12.74 -3.89
CA ASP A 20 12.78 -12.87 -2.59
C ASP A 20 13.11 -11.76 -1.58
N ILE A 21 13.48 -10.57 -2.09
CA ILE A 21 13.61 -9.37 -1.25
C ILE A 21 12.26 -8.69 -1.06
N VAL A 22 12.06 -8.11 0.13
CA VAL A 22 10.86 -7.31 0.38
C VAL A 22 11.06 -5.90 -0.15
N LEU A 23 10.14 -5.46 -1.00
CA LEU A 23 10.19 -4.19 -1.74
C LEU A 23 9.45 -3.05 -1.06
N THR A 24 8.58 -3.37 -0.09
CA THR A 24 7.76 -2.41 0.64
C THR A 24 8.33 -2.15 2.02
N SER A 25 8.05 -0.97 2.58
CA SER A 25 8.46 -0.65 3.94
C SER A 25 7.92 -1.69 4.92
N GLN A 26 8.82 -2.20 5.76
CA GLN A 26 8.45 -3.15 6.80
C GLN A 26 7.91 -2.41 8.02
N LEU A 27 6.95 -3.04 8.69
CA LEU A 27 6.58 -2.63 10.04
C LEU A 27 7.80 -2.76 10.95
N GLN A 28 8.10 -1.69 11.66
CA GLN A 28 9.19 -1.63 12.63
C GLN A 28 8.59 -1.50 14.04
N ASP A 29 9.37 -1.88 15.06
CA ASP A 29 8.96 -1.68 16.47
C ASP A 29 9.25 -0.24 16.95
N VAL A 30 8.80 0.74 16.17
CA VAL A 30 8.95 2.17 16.46
C VAL A 30 7.62 2.78 16.95
N PRO A 31 7.65 3.87 17.73
CA PRO A 31 6.45 4.44 18.32
C PRO A 31 5.33 4.78 17.32
N VAL A 32 5.66 5.32 16.15
CA VAL A 32 4.67 5.72 15.13
C VAL A 32 3.96 4.53 14.49
N ASP A 33 4.68 3.43 14.22
CA ASP A 33 4.10 2.19 13.68
C ASP A 33 3.15 1.56 14.71
N ARG A 34 3.54 1.54 16.00
CA ARG A 34 2.68 1.07 17.10
C ARG A 34 1.42 1.91 17.26
N ALA A 35 1.55 3.24 17.22
CA ALA A 35 0.40 4.16 17.27
C ALA A 35 -0.55 3.95 16.08
N THR A 36 0.01 3.76 14.87
CA THR A 36 -0.78 3.50 13.66
C THR A 36 -1.48 2.14 13.74
N ALA A 37 -0.83 1.11 14.26
CA ALA A 37 -1.47 -0.19 14.52
C ALA A 37 -2.62 -0.08 15.55
N ALA A 38 -2.45 0.74 16.59
CA ALA A 38 -3.53 1.03 17.54
C ALA A 38 -4.70 1.76 16.85
N ALA A 39 -4.43 2.71 15.96
CA ALA A 39 -5.46 3.38 15.17
C ALA A 39 -6.22 2.39 14.26
N ARG A 40 -5.53 1.48 13.56
CA ARG A 40 -6.17 0.39 12.79
C ARG A 40 -7.12 -0.45 13.64
N ARG A 41 -6.71 -0.77 14.87
CA ARG A 41 -7.55 -1.50 15.84
C ARG A 41 -8.80 -0.70 16.23
N VAL A 42 -8.69 0.62 16.44
CA VAL A 42 -9.84 1.48 16.72
C VAL A 42 -10.81 1.50 15.53
N ILE A 43 -10.31 1.66 14.31
CA ILE A 43 -11.12 1.68 13.08
C ILE A 43 -11.96 0.39 12.95
N ASP A 44 -11.33 -0.78 13.12
CA ASP A 44 -12.03 -2.06 13.05
C ASP A 44 -13.03 -2.25 14.22
N ALA A 45 -12.67 -1.82 15.43
CA ALA A 45 -13.55 -1.92 16.61
C ALA A 45 -14.81 -1.04 16.48
N LEU A 46 -14.70 0.18 15.95
CA LEU A 46 -15.82 1.10 15.77
C LEU A 46 -16.91 0.53 14.84
N LEU A 47 -16.57 -0.35 13.91
CA LEU A 47 -17.54 -1.01 13.03
C LEU A 47 -18.36 -2.11 13.75
N ARG A 48 -17.83 -2.66 14.84
CA ARG A 48 -18.44 -3.78 15.59
C ARG A 48 -19.02 -3.38 16.95
N THR A 49 -18.63 -2.22 17.48
CA THR A 49 -19.01 -1.79 18.83
C THR A 49 -20.53 -1.59 18.96
N ASP A 50 -21.01 -1.66 20.21
CA ASP A 50 -22.39 -1.30 20.53
C ASP A 50 -22.60 0.20 20.32
N ARG A 51 -23.47 0.54 19.36
CA ARG A 51 -23.82 1.92 18.98
C ARG A 51 -24.57 2.67 20.08
N THR A 52 -25.09 1.96 21.07
CA THR A 52 -25.85 2.53 22.19
C THR A 52 -25.01 2.71 23.46
N ASN A 53 -23.73 2.35 23.41
CA ASN A 53 -22.83 2.52 24.54
C ASN A 53 -22.70 4.01 24.90
N ALA A 54 -23.23 4.40 26.07
CA ALA A 54 -23.21 5.77 26.58
C ALA A 54 -21.78 6.32 26.77
N ASN A 55 -20.75 5.47 26.78
CA ASN A 55 -19.36 5.90 26.87
C ASN A 55 -18.77 6.37 25.53
N LEU A 56 -19.50 6.26 24.40
CA LEU A 56 -18.98 6.67 23.09
C LEU A 56 -18.67 8.17 23.00
N ASP A 57 -19.39 9.03 23.71
CA ASP A 57 -19.07 10.46 23.78
C ASP A 57 -17.68 10.68 24.41
N ARG A 58 -17.40 9.95 25.50
CA ARG A 58 -16.08 9.99 26.15
C ARG A 58 -14.97 9.43 25.24
N VAL A 59 -15.26 8.38 24.49
CA VAL A 59 -14.31 7.82 23.50
C VAL A 59 -14.01 8.86 22.40
N ALA A 60 -15.02 9.59 21.93
CA ALA A 60 -14.82 10.66 20.94
C ALA A 60 -13.89 11.76 21.50
N GLU A 61 -14.14 12.24 22.72
CA GLU A 61 -13.25 13.22 23.37
C GLU A 61 -11.81 12.72 23.48
N GLU A 62 -11.60 11.44 23.82
CA GLU A 62 -10.25 10.86 23.94
C GLU A 62 -9.55 10.78 22.58
N LEU A 63 -10.28 10.42 21.51
CA LEU A 63 -9.74 10.41 20.16
C LEU A 63 -9.39 11.81 19.66
N ASP A 64 -10.22 12.81 19.94
CA ASP A 64 -9.95 14.21 19.60
C ASP A 64 -8.70 14.73 20.32
N ASN A 65 -8.58 14.45 21.63
CA ASN A 65 -7.38 14.83 22.39
C ASN A 65 -6.10 14.16 21.86
N ILE A 66 -6.19 12.91 21.39
CA ILE A 66 -5.06 12.22 20.75
C ILE A 66 -4.73 12.90 19.41
N ALA A 67 -5.73 13.23 18.60
CA ALA A 67 -5.52 13.92 17.33
C ALA A 67 -4.86 15.29 17.54
N ASP A 68 -5.39 16.10 18.46
CA ASP A 68 -4.83 17.41 18.83
C ASP A 68 -3.37 17.29 19.26
N HIS A 69 -3.03 16.28 20.06
CA HIS A 69 -1.65 16.04 20.48
C HIS A 69 -0.75 15.70 19.27
N LEU A 70 -1.20 14.88 18.33
CA LEU A 70 -0.43 14.55 17.12
C LEU A 70 -0.23 15.78 16.22
N GLU A 71 -1.27 16.61 16.07
CA GLU A 71 -1.24 17.82 15.24
C GLU A 71 -0.31 18.90 15.81
N GLN A 72 -0.32 19.11 17.13
CA GLN A 72 0.58 20.05 17.82
C GLN A 72 2.06 19.69 17.67
N HIS A 73 2.36 18.42 17.40
CA HIS A 73 3.72 17.89 17.24
C HIS A 73 4.04 17.52 15.78
N ALA A 74 3.21 17.94 14.82
CA ALA A 74 3.47 17.71 13.41
C ALA A 74 4.31 18.85 12.79
N PRO A 75 5.28 18.54 11.91
CA PRO A 75 5.86 19.56 11.02
C PRO A 75 4.78 20.10 10.08
N VAL A 76 5.03 21.26 9.48
CA VAL A 76 4.09 21.81 8.49
C VAL A 76 3.96 20.84 7.31
N VAL A 77 2.75 20.72 6.77
CA VAL A 77 2.42 19.73 5.72
C VAL A 77 3.35 19.84 4.51
N ALA A 78 3.76 21.05 4.13
CA ALA A 78 4.67 21.27 3.03
C ALA A 78 6.06 20.64 3.25
N GLU A 79 6.59 20.71 4.48
CA GLU A 79 7.87 20.09 4.84
C GLU A 79 7.74 18.58 4.85
N ARG A 80 6.64 18.05 5.41
CA ARG A 80 6.37 16.61 5.41
C ARG A 80 6.23 16.04 3.99
N LEU A 81 5.58 16.75 3.08
CA LEU A 81 5.48 16.35 1.67
C LEU A 81 6.85 16.38 0.97
N ILE A 82 7.78 17.23 1.40
CA ILE A 82 9.13 17.22 0.86
C ILE A 82 9.89 16.00 1.42
N ASP A 83 9.82 15.75 2.73
CA ASP A 83 10.50 14.64 3.40
C ASP A 83 10.01 13.28 2.89
N MET A 84 8.70 13.08 2.73
CA MET A 84 8.09 11.86 2.19
C MET A 84 8.61 11.46 0.80
N TRP A 85 9.20 12.40 0.06
CA TRP A 85 9.70 12.21 -1.30
C TRP A 85 11.21 12.48 -1.44
N ARG A 86 11.88 12.95 -0.37
CA ARG A 86 13.33 13.14 -0.26
C ARG A 86 13.94 11.98 0.54
N GLY A 87 14.76 11.16 -0.10
CA GLY A 87 15.71 10.29 0.61
C GLY A 87 15.16 9.08 1.38
N GLU A 88 13.84 8.88 1.49
CA GLU A 88 13.28 7.75 2.25
C GLU A 88 13.32 6.38 1.54
N GLY A 89 13.84 6.29 0.33
CA GLY A 89 13.84 5.03 -0.43
C GLY A 89 12.43 4.59 -0.81
N VAL A 90 11.90 3.57 -0.14
CA VAL A 90 10.56 3.00 -0.36
C VAL A 90 9.51 3.81 0.39
N THR A 91 8.44 4.24 -0.28
CA THR A 91 7.35 5.04 0.31
C THR A 91 6.72 4.34 1.51
N ARG A 92 6.51 5.06 2.63
CA ARG A 92 5.94 4.54 3.89
C ARG A 92 4.50 4.97 4.19
N HIS A 93 3.87 5.67 3.26
CA HIS A 93 2.67 6.45 3.51
C HIS A 93 1.47 6.13 2.60
N ASP A 94 1.66 5.31 1.57
CA ASP A 94 0.57 4.93 0.68
C ASP A 94 -0.51 4.10 1.43
N PRO A 95 -1.77 4.10 0.95
CA PRO A 95 -2.87 3.42 1.63
C PRO A 95 -2.93 1.91 1.40
N VAL A 96 -1.85 1.27 0.92
CA VAL A 96 -1.81 -0.18 0.68
C VAL A 96 -0.73 -0.86 1.51
N THR A 97 0.49 -0.31 1.50
CA THR A 97 1.70 -0.86 2.12
C THR A 97 2.23 0.02 3.25
N GLY A 98 1.80 1.27 3.32
CA GLY A 98 2.33 2.26 4.26
C GLY A 98 2.16 1.88 5.74
N PRO A 99 3.24 1.62 6.49
CA PRO A 99 3.15 1.29 7.92
C PRO A 99 2.56 2.44 8.76
N GLU A 100 2.73 3.68 8.31
CA GLU A 100 2.28 4.90 8.98
C GLU A 100 0.90 5.38 8.50
N ASN A 101 0.29 4.66 7.55
CA ASN A 101 -1.05 4.95 7.07
C ASN A 101 -2.06 3.95 7.67
N ALA A 102 -2.94 4.42 8.55
CA ALA A 102 -3.95 3.57 9.19
C ALA A 102 -5.04 3.05 8.23
N ILE A 103 -5.12 3.58 6.99
CA ILE A 103 -5.96 3.02 5.93
C ILE A 103 -5.32 1.73 5.37
N ALA A 104 -3.99 1.66 5.33
CA ALA A 104 -3.28 0.51 4.77
C ALA A 104 -3.48 -0.76 5.61
N PRO A 105 -3.73 -1.92 4.98
CA PRO A 105 -3.63 -3.25 5.59
C PRO A 105 -2.21 -3.68 6.03
N PRO A 106 -1.22 -2.78 5.98
CA PRO A 106 0.06 -2.91 5.23
C PRO A 106 0.31 -4.24 4.52
N LEU A 107 0.14 -4.27 3.20
CA LEU A 107 0.57 -5.38 2.34
C LEU A 107 2.10 -5.34 2.14
N ALA A 108 2.80 -6.38 2.60
CA ALA A 108 4.21 -6.57 2.28
C ALA A 108 4.36 -7.23 0.91
N LEU A 109 5.11 -6.62 -0.02
CA LEU A 109 5.34 -7.16 -1.37
C LEU A 109 6.79 -7.59 -1.55
N THR A 110 6.97 -8.80 -2.06
CA THR A 110 8.27 -9.43 -2.31
C THR A 110 8.55 -9.51 -3.80
N GLY A 111 9.74 -9.10 -4.22
CA GLY A 111 10.22 -9.22 -5.60
C GLY A 111 10.72 -10.63 -5.91
N ARG A 112 10.29 -11.19 -7.05
CA ARG A 112 10.67 -12.55 -7.48
C ARG A 112 11.68 -12.54 -8.61
N ALA A 113 12.37 -13.66 -8.78
CA ALA A 113 13.38 -13.86 -9.82
C ALA A 113 12.85 -13.73 -11.26
N ASP A 114 11.57 -14.02 -11.48
CA ASP A 114 10.91 -13.94 -12.78
C ASP A 114 10.37 -12.54 -13.13
N GLY A 115 10.68 -11.54 -12.29
CA GLY A 115 10.21 -10.16 -12.41
C GLY A 115 8.80 -9.92 -11.89
N SER A 116 8.13 -10.94 -11.33
CA SER A 116 6.87 -10.72 -10.62
C SER A 116 7.09 -10.18 -9.21
N VAL A 117 6.02 -9.69 -8.61
CA VAL A 117 5.91 -9.36 -7.19
C VAL A 117 4.67 -10.02 -6.63
N ASP A 118 4.72 -10.41 -5.37
CA ASP A 118 3.54 -10.90 -4.65
C ASP A 118 3.64 -10.65 -3.15
N GLY A 119 2.48 -10.71 -2.50
CA GLY A 119 2.35 -10.60 -1.06
C GLY A 119 1.04 -11.23 -0.59
N VAL A 120 0.95 -11.46 0.72
CA VAL A 120 -0.24 -12.03 1.36
C VAL A 120 -0.82 -11.01 2.33
N VAL A 121 -2.13 -10.82 2.28
CA VAL A 121 -2.87 -9.95 3.20
C VAL A 121 -4.15 -10.64 3.67
N THR A 122 -4.51 -10.44 4.94
CA THR A 122 -5.83 -10.79 5.45
C THR A 122 -6.61 -9.51 5.72
N LEU A 123 -7.68 -9.29 4.98
CA LEU A 123 -8.48 -8.06 5.08
C LEU A 123 -9.59 -8.21 6.13
N THR A 124 -9.82 -7.14 6.88
CA THR A 124 -10.79 -7.04 7.98
C THR A 124 -12.03 -6.23 7.59
N LEU A 125 -12.94 -5.99 8.53
CA LEU A 125 -14.23 -5.33 8.25
C LEU A 125 -14.14 -3.93 7.63
N PRO A 126 -13.15 -3.07 7.92
CA PRO A 126 -13.02 -1.76 7.27
C PRO A 126 -12.94 -1.83 5.74
N TYR A 127 -12.55 -2.97 5.19
CA TYR A 127 -12.42 -3.19 3.75
C TYR A 127 -13.64 -3.88 3.13
N GLN A 128 -14.71 -4.07 3.91
CA GLN A 128 -15.93 -4.75 3.48
C GLN A 128 -16.69 -3.94 2.43
N GLY A 129 -17.18 -4.64 1.41
CA GLY A 129 -18.22 -4.14 0.51
C GLY A 129 -19.47 -5.01 0.64
N PRO A 130 -19.62 -6.08 -0.16
CA PRO A 130 -20.65 -7.07 0.10
C PRO A 130 -20.46 -7.75 1.46
N PRO A 131 -21.53 -8.25 2.10
CA PRO A 131 -21.42 -8.96 3.38
C PRO A 131 -20.38 -10.09 3.33
N GLY A 132 -19.39 -10.04 4.22
CA GLY A 132 -18.30 -11.02 4.32
C GLY A 132 -17.22 -10.94 3.23
N HIS A 133 -17.28 -9.96 2.33
CA HIS A 133 -16.38 -9.88 1.17
C HIS A 133 -15.74 -8.50 1.02
N VAL A 134 -14.55 -8.48 0.44
CA VAL A 134 -13.78 -7.28 0.13
C VAL A 134 -14.57 -6.41 -0.84
N HIS A 135 -14.57 -5.11 -0.59
CA HIS A 135 -15.14 -4.14 -1.52
C HIS A 135 -14.37 -4.17 -2.85
N GLY A 136 -15.08 -4.19 -3.99
CA GLY A 136 -14.44 -4.28 -5.31
C GLY A 136 -13.42 -3.15 -5.56
N GLY A 137 -13.70 -1.95 -5.05
CA GLY A 137 -12.77 -0.82 -5.09
C GLY A 137 -11.50 -1.00 -4.25
N VAL A 138 -11.56 -1.74 -3.13
CA VAL A 138 -10.37 -2.08 -2.34
C VAL A 138 -9.51 -3.09 -3.09
N ALA A 139 -10.12 -4.09 -3.73
CA ALA A 139 -9.38 -5.01 -4.59
C ALA A 139 -8.69 -4.27 -5.76
N ALA A 140 -9.37 -3.30 -6.38
CA ALA A 140 -8.77 -2.46 -7.41
C ALA A 140 -7.60 -1.61 -6.88
N LEU A 141 -7.74 -1.02 -5.69
CA LEU A 141 -6.68 -0.26 -5.01
C LEU A 141 -5.42 -1.11 -4.77
N LEU A 142 -5.60 -2.32 -4.20
CA LEU A 142 -4.49 -3.24 -3.94
C LEU A 142 -3.75 -3.61 -5.23
N LEU A 143 -4.51 -3.88 -6.29
CA LEU A 143 -3.96 -4.26 -7.58
C LEU A 143 -3.23 -3.11 -8.26
N ASP A 144 -3.78 -1.89 -8.30
CA ASP A 144 -3.10 -0.71 -8.86
C ASP A 144 -1.72 -0.49 -8.21
N HIS A 145 -1.69 -0.48 -6.87
CA HIS A 145 -0.44 -0.31 -6.12
C HIS A 145 0.55 -1.43 -6.40
N THR A 146 0.08 -2.69 -6.43
CA THR A 146 0.92 -3.86 -6.71
C THR A 146 1.52 -3.79 -8.13
N LEU A 147 0.77 -3.31 -9.12
CA LEU A 147 1.31 -3.08 -10.48
C LEU A 147 2.38 -1.98 -10.50
N GLY A 148 2.19 -0.91 -9.72
CA GLY A 148 3.20 0.14 -9.55
C GLY A 148 4.51 -0.41 -8.98
N VAL A 149 4.44 -1.26 -7.94
CA VAL A 149 5.59 -1.94 -7.34
C VAL A 149 6.23 -2.92 -8.32
N ALA A 150 5.43 -3.68 -9.10
CA ALA A 150 5.94 -4.58 -10.13
C ALA A 150 6.71 -3.84 -11.23
N ASN A 151 6.24 -2.66 -11.62
CA ASN A 151 6.92 -1.81 -12.59
C ASN A 151 8.25 -1.31 -12.02
N ALA A 152 8.26 -0.85 -10.77
CA ALA A 152 9.48 -0.44 -10.08
C ALA A 152 10.51 -1.58 -10.00
N TRP A 153 10.06 -2.79 -9.64
CA TRP A 153 10.90 -4.00 -9.62
C TRP A 153 11.49 -4.34 -11.00
N SER A 154 10.75 -4.02 -12.07
CA SER A 154 11.20 -4.16 -13.45
C SER A 154 12.08 -2.99 -13.93
N GLY A 155 12.45 -2.06 -13.05
CA GLY A 155 13.27 -0.89 -13.38
C GLY A 155 12.53 0.18 -14.18
N ARG A 156 11.18 0.22 -14.10
CA ARG A 156 10.32 1.18 -14.78
C ARG A 156 9.50 2.00 -13.79
N SER A 157 9.10 3.19 -14.21
CA SER A 157 8.22 4.07 -13.44
C SER A 157 7.26 4.74 -14.40
N GLY A 158 6.00 4.85 -14.01
CA GLY A 158 4.98 5.49 -14.83
C GLY A 158 3.74 5.81 -14.02
N ALA A 159 3.02 6.85 -14.44
CA ALA A 159 1.72 7.16 -13.88
C ALA A 159 0.66 6.21 -14.45
N THR A 160 -0.26 5.74 -13.61
CA THR A 160 -1.41 4.94 -14.06
C THR A 160 -2.21 5.74 -15.10
N ALA A 161 -2.40 5.15 -16.28
CA ALA A 161 -3.21 5.73 -17.35
C ALA A 161 -4.54 5.00 -17.52
N GLN A 162 -4.56 3.68 -17.31
CA GLN A 162 -5.78 2.88 -17.33
C GLN A 162 -5.63 1.64 -16.45
N LEU A 163 -6.71 1.26 -15.76
CA LEU A 163 -6.86 -0.04 -15.11
C LEU A 163 -8.11 -0.73 -15.65
N ASN A 164 -7.95 -1.97 -16.13
CA ASN A 164 -9.05 -2.85 -16.52
C ASN A 164 -9.17 -3.99 -15.51
N VAL A 165 -10.06 -3.82 -14.54
CA VAL A 165 -10.24 -4.76 -13.42
C VAL A 165 -11.42 -5.69 -13.73
N ARG A 166 -11.21 -7.01 -13.58
CA ARG A 166 -12.22 -8.05 -13.80
C ARG A 166 -12.45 -8.81 -12.50
N TYR A 167 -13.71 -8.91 -12.08
CA TYR A 167 -14.13 -9.63 -10.88
C TYR A 167 -14.72 -10.99 -11.28
N HIS A 168 -14.00 -12.06 -10.93
CA HIS A 168 -14.32 -13.43 -11.35
C HIS A 168 -15.12 -14.17 -10.29
N ARG A 169 -14.75 -13.99 -9.02
CA ARG A 169 -15.39 -14.61 -7.85
C ARG A 169 -15.39 -13.66 -6.67
N PRO A 170 -16.30 -13.86 -5.69
CA PRO A 170 -16.27 -13.10 -4.44
C PRO A 170 -14.89 -13.22 -3.77
N THR A 171 -14.37 -12.08 -3.28
CA THR A 171 -13.10 -12.03 -2.56
C THR A 171 -13.40 -12.01 -1.07
N PRO A 172 -13.16 -13.09 -0.32
CA PRO A 172 -13.54 -13.19 1.09
C PRO A 172 -12.71 -12.29 2.02
N LEU A 173 -13.32 -11.86 3.12
CA LEU A 173 -12.61 -11.27 4.26
C LEU A 173 -12.14 -12.36 5.22
N PHE A 174 -11.23 -12.01 6.13
CA PHE A 174 -10.77 -12.84 7.26
C PHE A 174 -10.01 -14.13 6.88
N GLU A 175 -9.64 -14.28 5.61
CA GLU A 175 -8.73 -15.33 5.16
C GLU A 175 -7.56 -14.74 4.36
N PRO A 176 -6.44 -15.47 4.24
CA PRO A 176 -5.29 -15.04 3.46
C PRO A 176 -5.64 -14.87 1.97
N LEU A 177 -5.29 -13.71 1.42
CA LEU A 177 -5.39 -13.40 -0.01
C LEU A 177 -3.99 -13.17 -0.57
N THR A 178 -3.66 -13.86 -1.66
CA THR A 178 -2.41 -13.64 -2.40
C THR A 178 -2.66 -12.59 -3.46
N VAL A 179 -1.95 -11.46 -3.36
CA VAL A 179 -1.97 -10.35 -4.33
C VAL A 179 -0.68 -10.41 -5.13
N SER A 180 -0.75 -10.43 -6.45
CA SER A 180 0.43 -10.50 -7.32
C SER A 180 0.35 -9.56 -8.52
N GLY A 181 1.52 -9.22 -9.06
CA GLY A 181 1.66 -8.36 -10.24
C GLY A 181 2.97 -8.60 -10.98
N ARG A 182 3.00 -8.23 -12.26
CA ARG A 182 4.21 -8.22 -13.09
C ARG A 182 4.11 -7.20 -14.21
N MET A 183 5.24 -6.66 -14.64
CA MET A 183 5.32 -5.99 -15.93
C MET A 183 5.23 -7.04 -17.05
N VAL A 184 4.46 -6.73 -18.10
CA VAL A 184 4.19 -7.65 -19.23
C VAL A 184 4.93 -7.20 -20.48
N SER A 185 4.87 -5.91 -20.81
CA SER A 185 5.52 -5.36 -22.01
C SER A 185 5.74 -3.85 -21.90
N GLU A 186 6.61 -3.33 -22.76
CA GLU A 186 6.87 -1.91 -22.93
C GLU A 186 6.88 -1.55 -24.41
N ASP A 187 6.25 -0.44 -24.76
CA ASP A 187 6.28 0.17 -26.10
C ASP A 187 6.49 1.69 -25.96
N GLY A 188 7.74 2.11 -26.13
CA GLY A 188 8.15 3.49 -25.93
C GLY A 188 7.90 3.94 -24.48
N ARG A 189 6.91 4.81 -24.28
CA ARG A 189 6.51 5.30 -22.95
C ARG A 189 5.36 4.50 -22.32
N LYS A 190 4.79 3.53 -23.03
CA LYS A 190 3.68 2.72 -22.54
C LYS A 190 4.23 1.49 -21.83
N ILE A 191 3.86 1.32 -20.57
CA ILE A 191 4.21 0.15 -19.77
C ILE A 191 2.90 -0.61 -19.51
N ASN A 192 2.84 -1.87 -19.92
CA ASN A 192 1.69 -2.74 -19.67
C ASN A 192 2.04 -3.73 -18.57
N SER A 193 1.13 -3.90 -17.62
CA SER A 193 1.32 -4.74 -16.44
C SER A 193 0.06 -5.53 -16.14
N ALA A 194 0.20 -6.69 -15.51
CA ALA A 194 -0.94 -7.54 -15.16
C ALA A 194 -0.78 -8.09 -13.75
N GLY A 195 -1.91 -8.37 -13.09
CA GLY A 195 -1.93 -8.82 -11.70
C GLY A 195 -3.23 -9.51 -11.33
N ALA A 196 -3.25 -10.11 -10.15
CA ALA A 196 -4.39 -10.89 -9.67
C ALA A 196 -4.46 -10.96 -8.14
N ILE A 197 -5.67 -11.26 -7.65
CA ILE A 197 -5.95 -11.65 -6.27
C ILE A 197 -6.50 -13.07 -6.28
N HIS A 198 -5.88 -13.95 -5.50
CA HIS A 198 -6.34 -15.31 -5.26
C HIS A 198 -6.70 -15.50 -3.77
N SER A 199 -7.73 -16.28 -3.49
CA SER A 199 -8.05 -16.75 -2.14
C SER A 199 -7.08 -17.83 -1.67
N ALA A 200 -7.20 -18.24 -0.41
CA ALA A 200 -6.29 -19.19 0.25
C ALA A 200 -6.24 -20.57 -0.43
N ASP A 201 -7.32 -20.97 -1.12
CA ASP A 201 -7.42 -22.22 -1.90
C ASP A 201 -6.84 -22.10 -3.33
N GLY A 202 -6.29 -20.94 -3.70
CA GLY A 202 -5.76 -20.66 -5.04
C GLY A 202 -6.82 -20.24 -6.06
N THR A 203 -8.07 -20.01 -5.64
CA THR A 203 -9.14 -19.58 -6.54
C THR A 203 -8.92 -18.12 -6.98
N LEU A 204 -8.93 -17.87 -8.31
CA LEU A 204 -8.85 -16.52 -8.86
C LEU A 204 -10.13 -15.73 -8.54
N CYS A 205 -9.99 -14.65 -7.77
CA CYS A 205 -11.08 -13.74 -7.40
C CYS A 205 -11.12 -12.50 -8.32
N VAL A 206 -9.99 -11.83 -8.51
CA VAL A 206 -9.89 -10.57 -9.27
C VAL A 206 -8.63 -10.59 -10.14
N SER A 207 -8.72 -10.09 -11.37
CA SER A 207 -7.55 -9.85 -12.22
C SER A 207 -7.53 -8.41 -12.72
N VAL A 208 -6.35 -7.91 -13.07
CA VAL A 208 -6.17 -6.58 -13.65
C VAL A 208 -5.21 -6.60 -14.83
N GLU A 209 -5.49 -5.77 -15.83
CA GLU A 209 -4.53 -5.30 -16.82
C GLU A 209 -4.41 -3.78 -16.66
N GLY A 210 -3.18 -3.30 -16.47
CA GLY A 210 -2.86 -1.89 -16.28
C GLY A 210 -2.01 -1.35 -17.42
N LEU A 211 -2.32 -0.13 -17.85
CA LEU A 211 -1.49 0.69 -18.72
C LEU A 211 -0.95 1.86 -17.91
N PHE A 212 0.36 2.04 -17.94
CA PHE A 212 1.08 3.14 -17.31
C PHE A 212 1.83 3.93 -18.39
N ILE A 213 2.02 5.23 -18.15
CA ILE A 213 2.80 6.09 -19.03
C ILE A 213 4.03 6.57 -18.26
N ASP A 214 5.21 6.27 -18.80
CA ASP A 214 6.47 6.82 -18.32
C ASP A 214 6.44 8.35 -18.48
N LYS A 215 6.18 8.98 -17.33
CA LYS A 215 6.31 10.41 -17.08
C LYS A 215 6.90 10.52 -15.70
N ARG A 216 8.07 11.16 -15.62
CA ARG A 216 8.60 11.64 -14.35
C ARG A 216 7.62 12.69 -13.81
N VAL A 217 6.79 12.31 -12.85
CA VAL A 217 6.04 13.29 -12.06
C VAL A 217 7.06 14.09 -11.25
N PRO A 218 7.10 15.43 -11.36
CA PRO A 218 7.99 16.23 -10.54
C PRO A 218 7.72 15.96 -9.06
N ARG A 219 8.72 15.48 -8.33
CA ARG A 219 8.63 15.39 -6.87
C ARG A 219 8.76 16.79 -6.27
N PRO A 220 7.98 17.15 -5.24
CA PRO A 220 8.20 18.39 -4.52
C PRO A 220 9.64 18.42 -4.02
N ARG A 221 10.30 19.57 -4.20
CA ARG A 221 11.65 19.84 -3.72
C ARG A 221 11.56 20.79 -2.56
#